data_AF-A0A522UB32-F1
#
_entry.id   AF-A0A522UB32-F1
#
_cell.length_a   1.000
_cell.length_b   1.000
_cell.length_c   1.000
_cell.angle_alpha   90.00
_cell.angle_beta   90.00
_cell.angle_gamma   90.00
#
_symmetry.space_group_name_H-M   'P 1'
#
loop_
_entity.id
_entity.type
_entity.pdbx_description
1 polymer ?
#
loop_
_entity_poly.entity_id
_entity_poly.type
_entity_poly.pdbx_seq_one_letter_code
_entity_poly.pdbx_strand_id
1 'polypeptide(L)'
;MNDDNWNVSASNRPDYRNWFENSALVLPAIHSSYMNYSGKPDVNSKLIELGYRAFGSFNFLCEDGLYLYDAALYSAGGAELDIEKSKKQTPGIWDRRKDTTLLTDSGGFQVIQGIWSPKEYYEKRHQILAWQEEIGDVAIAMDVPTGCVGSEKAKSIETFDEALDWSKNNFEWQVKNRHPAKSRMLNVVQGLSVSGKNGVMRWYDEVKSFSDRSIWGDNAFDGWSFGGFARDTKAALPLISRMLQDGLLSKNSNHRWIHFLGVTSYERVATFTLLQRALRKVLADDQFTISCDSSNATFAVGKAGTYYTDARDKIATRKVLTARWFQPTCGKDCRTNCSESNPLCGPCLTDRIYQMIEMFGTSTLNFHMSLDMVFELVNFDDNSSGRLSPVGYLSYMFISMEMFLRHVYRRSNEIVAAKEGLVDQLVAAFKSETPESALAKIKLA
;
A
#
# COMPACT_ATOMS: atom_id res chain seq x y z
N MET A 1 -17.64 -26.05 -19.73
CA MET A 1 -16.89 -26.70 -18.64
C MET A 1 -17.63 -26.37 -17.36
N ASN A 2 -18.02 -27.40 -16.60
CA ASN A 2 -18.87 -27.25 -15.42
C ASN A 2 -18.14 -26.48 -14.30
N ASP A 3 -18.89 -25.65 -13.58
CA ASP A 3 -18.48 -24.86 -12.41
C ASP A 3 -17.99 -25.71 -11.22
N ASP A 4 -18.06 -27.04 -11.31
CA ASP A 4 -17.86 -27.98 -10.19
C ASP A 4 -16.39 -28.38 -9.91
N ASN A 5 -15.41 -27.88 -10.68
CA ASN A 5 -13.99 -28.25 -10.48
C ASN A 5 -13.17 -27.23 -9.65
N TRP A 6 -13.76 -26.11 -9.20
CA TRP A 6 -13.08 -25.20 -8.28
C TRP A 6 -13.38 -25.61 -6.83
N ASN A 7 -12.75 -26.69 -6.37
CA ASN A 7 -12.88 -27.13 -4.97
C ASN A 7 -11.82 -26.46 -4.08
N VAL A 8 -11.75 -25.12 -4.13
CA VAL A 8 -11.37 -24.37 -2.94
C VAL A 8 -12.66 -24.13 -2.19
N SER A 9 -13.03 -25.06 -1.31
CA SER A 9 -14.17 -24.84 -0.42
C SER A 9 -13.98 -23.46 0.23
N ALA A 10 -14.96 -22.56 0.13
CA ALA A 10 -14.90 -21.22 0.71
C ALA A 10 -14.49 -21.20 2.21
N SER A 11 -14.58 -22.35 2.88
CA SER A 11 -14.13 -22.60 4.25
C SER A 11 -12.61 -22.74 4.48
N ASN A 12 -11.76 -22.85 3.45
CA ASN A 12 -10.31 -23.10 3.59
C ASN A 12 -9.40 -21.97 3.07
N ARG A 13 -9.94 -20.83 2.62
CA ARG A 13 -9.13 -19.70 2.17
C ARG A 13 -8.61 -18.86 3.35
N PRO A 14 -7.33 -18.45 3.36
CA PRO A 14 -6.83 -17.53 4.38
C PRO A 14 -7.60 -16.20 4.37
N ASP A 15 -8.06 -15.80 5.54
CA ASP A 15 -8.85 -14.60 5.76
C ASP A 15 -8.08 -13.65 6.70
N TYR A 16 -7.62 -12.53 6.16
CA TYR A 16 -6.82 -11.52 6.87
C TYR A 16 -7.61 -10.27 7.24
N ARG A 17 -8.94 -10.28 7.04
CA ARG A 17 -9.82 -9.11 7.19
C ARG A 17 -9.81 -8.50 8.59
N ASN A 18 -9.50 -9.27 9.63
CA ASN A 18 -9.50 -8.78 11.02
C ASN A 18 -8.09 -8.48 11.58
N TRP A 19 -7.04 -8.55 10.75
CA TRP A 19 -5.66 -8.39 11.24
C TRP A 19 -5.32 -6.99 11.75
N PHE A 20 -6.14 -5.99 11.38
CA PHE A 20 -5.95 -4.60 11.74
C PHE A 20 -6.91 -4.10 12.83
N GLU A 21 -7.86 -4.90 13.35
CA GLU A 21 -8.86 -4.41 14.32
C GLU A 21 -8.22 -3.70 15.53
N ASN A 22 -7.09 -4.23 16.02
CA ASN A 22 -6.31 -3.69 17.13
C ASN A 22 -4.87 -3.28 16.76
N SER A 23 -4.62 -3.08 15.47
CA SER A 23 -3.31 -2.73 14.91
C SER A 23 -3.44 -1.58 13.91
N ALA A 24 -2.33 -0.93 13.56
CA ALA A 24 -2.36 0.02 12.47
C ALA A 24 -2.75 -0.67 11.16
N LEU A 25 -3.56 -0.01 10.34
CA LEU A 25 -4.00 -0.53 9.05
C LEU A 25 -2.87 -0.41 8.02
N VAL A 26 -2.40 -1.54 7.51
CA VAL A 26 -1.37 -1.58 6.46
C VAL A 26 -2.04 -1.66 5.10
N LEU A 27 -1.77 -0.72 4.22
CA LEU A 27 -2.34 -0.62 2.89
C LEU A 27 -1.27 -1.06 1.88
N PRO A 28 -1.33 -2.26 1.28
CA PRO A 28 -0.52 -2.56 0.11
C PRO A 28 -0.80 -1.50 -0.97
N ALA A 29 0.23 -0.76 -1.38
CA ALA A 29 0.08 0.19 -2.48
C ALA A 29 0.11 -0.60 -3.79
N ILE A 30 -1.07 -0.77 -4.38
CA ILE A 30 -1.25 -1.56 -5.58
C ILE A 30 -0.71 -0.76 -6.76
N HIS A 31 0.26 -1.35 -7.45
CA HIS A 31 0.84 -0.71 -8.62
C HIS A 31 -0.11 -0.85 -9.82
N SER A 32 -0.25 0.19 -10.65
CA SER A 32 -1.17 0.13 -11.81
C SER A 32 -0.84 -0.97 -12.81
N SER A 33 0.43 -1.37 -12.94
CA SER A 33 0.76 -2.51 -13.80
C SER A 33 0.10 -3.81 -13.35
N TYR A 34 -0.09 -3.99 -12.03
CA TYR A 34 -0.78 -5.12 -11.46
C TYR A 34 -2.26 -5.11 -11.87
N MET A 35 -2.93 -3.98 -11.65
CA MET A 35 -4.35 -3.85 -11.97
C MET A 35 -4.64 -3.85 -13.46
N ASN A 36 -3.70 -3.40 -14.30
CA ASN A 36 -3.84 -3.48 -15.76
C ASN A 36 -3.96 -4.93 -16.26
N TYR A 37 -3.47 -5.93 -15.52
CA TYR A 37 -3.65 -7.33 -15.91
C TYR A 37 -5.12 -7.77 -15.81
N SER A 38 -5.94 -7.11 -14.97
CA SER A 38 -7.36 -7.42 -14.87
C SER A 38 -8.14 -7.11 -16.16
N GLY A 39 -7.75 -6.07 -16.90
CA GLY A 39 -8.38 -5.68 -18.17
C GLY A 39 -7.80 -6.36 -19.41
N LYS A 40 -6.87 -7.30 -19.25
CA LYS A 40 -6.19 -7.98 -20.37
C LYS A 40 -6.81 -9.33 -20.69
N PRO A 41 -7.42 -9.52 -21.89
CA PRO A 41 -8.06 -10.79 -22.24
C PRO A 41 -7.09 -11.97 -22.31
N ASP A 42 -5.87 -11.75 -22.82
CA ASP A 42 -4.82 -12.77 -22.92
C ASP A 42 -4.41 -13.30 -21.53
N VAL A 43 -4.28 -12.40 -20.55
CA VAL A 43 -3.95 -12.79 -19.17
C VAL A 43 -5.11 -13.57 -18.54
N ASN A 44 -6.34 -13.09 -18.69
CA ASN A 44 -7.51 -13.79 -18.12
C ASN A 44 -7.72 -15.17 -18.76
N SER A 45 -7.61 -15.30 -20.08
CA SER A 45 -7.69 -16.60 -20.77
C SER A 45 -6.60 -17.54 -20.27
N LYS A 46 -5.37 -17.04 -20.10
CA LYS A 46 -4.28 -17.86 -19.58
C LYS A 46 -4.52 -18.30 -18.13
N LEU A 47 -5.07 -17.44 -17.27
CA LEU A 47 -5.45 -17.83 -15.91
C LEU A 47 -6.50 -18.93 -15.90
N ILE A 48 -7.49 -18.87 -16.80
CA ILE A 48 -8.52 -19.91 -16.97
C ILE A 48 -7.91 -21.23 -17.42
N GLU A 49 -7.01 -21.21 -18.42
CA GLU A 49 -6.27 -22.39 -18.86
C GLU A 49 -5.48 -23.04 -17.71
N LEU A 50 -4.96 -22.22 -16.80
CA LEU A 50 -4.17 -22.67 -15.64
C LEU A 50 -5.03 -23.16 -14.46
N GLY A 51 -6.35 -23.12 -14.58
CA GLY A 51 -7.30 -23.63 -13.58
C GLY A 51 -7.84 -22.58 -12.60
N TYR A 52 -7.57 -21.29 -12.82
CA TYR A 52 -8.12 -20.20 -12.01
C TYR A 52 -9.41 -19.63 -12.65
N ARG A 53 -10.29 -19.02 -11.86
CA ARG A 53 -11.54 -18.46 -12.39
C ARG A 53 -11.30 -17.29 -13.36
N ALA A 54 -10.48 -16.34 -12.93
CA ALA A 54 -10.06 -15.14 -13.65
C ALA A 54 -9.01 -14.38 -12.81
N PHE A 55 -8.70 -13.13 -13.19
CA PHE A 55 -7.89 -12.20 -12.38
C PHE A 55 -8.40 -12.05 -10.94
N GLY A 56 -9.71 -12.17 -10.70
CA GLY A 56 -10.30 -12.10 -9.36
C GLY A 56 -9.64 -13.04 -8.34
N SER A 57 -9.15 -14.20 -8.77
CA SER A 57 -8.40 -15.15 -7.92
C SER A 57 -7.11 -14.54 -7.35
N PHE A 58 -6.48 -13.62 -8.10
CA PHE A 58 -5.28 -12.89 -7.70
C PHE A 58 -5.63 -11.52 -7.09
N ASN A 59 -6.89 -11.23 -6.83
CA ASN A 59 -7.28 -9.95 -6.23
C ASN A 59 -7.85 -10.16 -4.83
N PHE A 60 -7.06 -9.82 -3.81
CA PHE A 60 -7.47 -9.99 -2.41
C PHE A 60 -8.67 -9.10 -2.01
N LEU A 61 -8.99 -8.10 -2.83
CA LEU A 61 -10.16 -7.24 -2.69
C LEU A 61 -11.42 -7.81 -3.35
N CYS A 62 -11.35 -8.95 -4.06
CA CYS A 62 -12.49 -9.62 -4.68
C CYS A 62 -12.95 -10.82 -3.85
N GLU A 63 -14.22 -11.20 -3.96
CA GLU A 63 -14.72 -12.42 -3.29
C GLU A 63 -13.99 -13.67 -3.73
N ASP A 64 -13.57 -13.76 -5.00
CA ASP A 64 -12.88 -14.94 -5.52
C ASP A 64 -11.38 -14.99 -5.17
N GLY A 65 -10.87 -14.00 -4.45
CA GLY A 65 -9.45 -13.92 -4.08
C GLY A 65 -8.99 -15.17 -3.35
N LEU A 66 -7.83 -15.70 -3.75
CA LEU A 66 -7.23 -16.89 -3.10
C LEU A 66 -6.97 -16.63 -1.60
N TYR A 67 -6.66 -15.38 -1.22
CA TYR A 67 -6.79 -14.89 0.16
C TYR A 67 -7.59 -13.59 0.18
N LEU A 68 -8.17 -13.25 1.33
CA LEU A 68 -8.92 -12.01 1.51
C LEU A 68 -8.17 -11.02 2.40
N TYR A 69 -8.17 -9.75 1.97
CA TYR A 69 -7.76 -8.61 2.78
C TYR A 69 -8.62 -7.40 2.38
N ASP A 70 -8.89 -6.49 3.31
CA ASP A 70 -9.93 -5.47 3.11
C ASP A 70 -9.40 -4.09 2.77
N ALA A 71 -8.09 -3.90 2.64
CA ALA A 71 -7.56 -2.56 2.44
C ALA A 71 -6.45 -2.49 1.41
N ALA A 72 -6.46 -1.42 0.63
CA ALA A 72 -5.41 -1.13 -0.34
C ALA A 72 -5.23 0.37 -0.54
N LEU A 73 -4.05 0.77 -1.02
CA LEU A 73 -3.81 2.10 -1.55
C LEU A 73 -3.71 2.04 -3.08
N TYR A 74 -4.35 2.96 -3.77
CA TYR A 74 -4.20 3.14 -5.22
C TYR A 74 -3.94 4.60 -5.57
N SER A 75 -2.92 4.87 -6.39
CA SER A 75 -2.46 6.25 -6.64
C SER A 75 -2.89 6.74 -8.01
N ALA A 76 -3.46 7.95 -8.05
CA ALA A 76 -3.78 8.69 -9.28
C ALA A 76 -2.54 8.89 -10.16
N GLY A 77 -1.35 8.92 -9.55
CA GLY A 77 -0.08 9.09 -10.25
C GLY A 77 0.23 8.03 -11.31
N GLY A 78 -0.32 6.82 -11.14
CA GLY A 78 -0.17 5.74 -12.12
C GLY A 78 -1.49 5.30 -12.74
N ALA A 79 -2.62 5.90 -12.38
CA ALA A 79 -3.95 5.45 -12.80
C ALA A 79 -4.36 6.07 -14.15
N GLU A 80 -5.31 5.42 -14.80
CA GLU A 80 -6.12 6.06 -15.83
C GLU A 80 -7.21 6.90 -15.13
N LEU A 81 -7.19 8.22 -15.34
CA LEU A 81 -8.06 9.17 -14.64
C LEU A 81 -9.41 9.37 -15.34
N ASP A 82 -9.51 9.02 -16.63
CA ASP A 82 -10.82 8.91 -17.28
C ASP A 82 -11.58 7.70 -16.69
N ILE A 83 -12.67 7.96 -15.98
CA ILE A 83 -13.42 6.95 -15.22
C ILE A 83 -13.86 5.77 -16.11
N GLU A 84 -14.39 6.05 -17.30
CA GLU A 84 -14.94 5.01 -18.18
C GLU A 84 -13.84 4.18 -18.84
N LYS A 85 -12.71 4.82 -19.16
CA LYS A 85 -11.52 4.10 -19.63
C LYS A 85 -10.87 3.30 -18.49
N SER A 86 -10.83 3.85 -17.29
CA SER A 86 -10.30 3.21 -16.09
C SER A 86 -11.05 1.92 -15.76
N LYS A 87 -12.39 1.95 -15.78
CA LYS A 87 -13.25 0.77 -15.59
C LYS A 87 -12.93 -0.37 -16.56
N LYS A 88 -12.57 -0.04 -17.81
CA LYS A 88 -12.19 -1.04 -18.83
C LYS A 88 -10.76 -1.53 -18.68
N GLN A 89 -9.84 -0.66 -18.29
CA GLN A 89 -8.41 -0.96 -18.21
C GLN A 89 -8.05 -1.72 -16.92
N THR A 90 -8.70 -1.38 -15.81
CA THR A 90 -8.42 -1.93 -14.47
C THR A 90 -9.68 -2.43 -13.77
N PRO A 91 -10.57 -3.23 -14.42
CA PRO A 91 -11.83 -3.67 -13.81
C PRO A 91 -11.66 -4.31 -12.43
N GLY A 92 -10.52 -4.97 -12.16
CA GLY A 92 -10.25 -5.59 -10.86
C GLY A 92 -10.31 -4.62 -9.65
N ILE A 93 -9.94 -3.35 -9.80
CA ILE A 93 -10.05 -2.39 -8.68
C ILE A 93 -11.46 -1.79 -8.55
N TRP A 94 -12.19 -1.73 -9.66
CA TRP A 94 -13.56 -1.21 -9.73
C TRP A 94 -14.58 -2.25 -9.23
N ASP A 95 -14.35 -3.53 -9.51
CA ASP A 95 -15.21 -4.66 -9.13
C ASP A 95 -14.80 -5.31 -7.79
N ARG A 96 -14.17 -4.52 -6.91
CA ARG A 96 -13.84 -4.96 -5.54
C ARG A 96 -15.09 -5.14 -4.68
N ARG A 97 -14.98 -5.90 -3.59
CA ARG A 97 -16.05 -6.02 -2.60
C ARG A 97 -16.35 -4.67 -1.95
N LYS A 98 -17.62 -4.45 -1.61
CA LYS A 98 -18.10 -3.20 -0.98
C LYS A 98 -17.68 -3.03 0.49
N ASP A 99 -17.27 -4.12 1.14
CA ASP A 99 -16.78 -4.13 2.52
C ASP A 99 -15.27 -3.82 2.61
N THR A 100 -14.62 -3.48 1.49
CA THR A 100 -13.22 -3.08 1.46
C THR A 100 -13.07 -1.56 1.63
N THR A 101 -11.87 -1.14 2.03
CA THR A 101 -11.45 0.27 2.07
C THR A 101 -10.33 0.52 1.07
N LEU A 102 -10.64 1.32 0.05
CA LEU A 102 -9.66 1.82 -0.90
C LEU A 102 -9.24 3.24 -0.53
N LEU A 103 -7.97 3.40 -0.16
CA LEU A 103 -7.37 4.72 0.01
C LEU A 103 -6.78 5.20 -1.32
N THR A 104 -7.19 6.36 -1.80
CA THR A 104 -6.71 6.94 -3.06
C THR A 104 -5.70 8.05 -2.82
N ASP A 105 -4.45 7.81 -3.21
CA ASP A 105 -3.39 8.82 -3.22
C ASP A 105 -3.53 9.74 -4.43
N SER A 106 -3.27 11.03 -4.24
CA SER A 106 -3.45 12.08 -5.24
C SER A 106 -2.36 12.09 -6.32
N GLY A 107 -1.24 11.40 -6.10
CA GLY A 107 -0.18 11.27 -7.09
C GLY A 107 0.95 12.30 -6.97
N GLY A 108 1.07 13.00 -5.84
CA GLY A 108 2.15 13.97 -5.59
C GLY A 108 3.56 13.37 -5.77
N PHE A 109 3.72 12.05 -5.65
CA PHE A 109 4.98 11.36 -5.97
C PHE A 109 5.44 11.54 -7.43
N GLN A 110 4.52 11.73 -8.39
CA GLN A 110 4.88 12.00 -9.79
C GLN A 110 5.57 13.36 -9.95
N VAL A 111 5.22 14.32 -9.09
CA VAL A 111 5.91 15.63 -9.03
C VAL A 111 7.34 15.45 -8.51
N ILE A 112 7.53 14.67 -7.45
CA ILE A 112 8.88 14.32 -6.93
C ILE A 112 9.75 13.65 -8.01
N GLN A 113 9.15 12.79 -8.84
CA GLN A 113 9.86 12.10 -9.93
C GLN A 113 10.13 12.99 -11.15
N GLY A 114 9.63 14.24 -11.17
CA GLY A 114 9.74 15.14 -12.32
C GLY A 114 8.89 14.72 -13.52
N ILE A 115 7.92 13.81 -13.32
CA ILE A 115 7.02 13.34 -14.37
C ILE A 115 5.92 14.37 -14.62
N TRP A 116 5.43 15.02 -13.56
CA TRP A 116 4.53 16.17 -13.65
C TRP A 116 5.21 17.39 -13.05
N SER A 117 5.12 18.53 -13.74
CA SER A 117 5.34 19.82 -13.12
C SER A 117 4.21 20.17 -12.15
N PRO A 118 4.43 21.08 -11.18
CA PRO A 118 3.37 21.56 -10.29
C PRO A 118 2.18 22.14 -11.05
N LYS A 119 2.44 22.82 -12.18
CA LYS A 119 1.40 23.36 -13.06
C LYS A 119 0.56 22.26 -13.72
N GLU A 120 1.19 21.24 -14.30
CA GLU A 120 0.46 20.12 -14.90
C GLU A 120 -0.35 19.35 -13.84
N TYR A 121 0.22 19.19 -12.64
CA TYR A 121 -0.48 18.56 -11.53
C TYR A 121 -1.69 19.39 -11.08
N TYR A 122 -1.54 20.71 -10.98
CA TYR A 122 -2.64 21.65 -10.72
C TYR A 122 -3.73 21.55 -11.79
N GLU A 123 -3.37 21.51 -13.09
CA GLU A 123 -4.32 21.39 -14.19
C GLU A 123 -5.10 20.06 -14.16
N LYS A 124 -4.54 19.00 -13.56
CA LYS A 124 -5.20 17.69 -13.39
C LYS A 124 -6.16 17.62 -12.20
N ARG A 125 -6.25 18.64 -11.35
CA ARG A 125 -7.01 18.59 -10.08
C ARG A 125 -8.47 18.17 -10.21
N HIS A 126 -9.14 18.58 -11.29
CA HIS A 126 -10.51 18.15 -11.55
C HIS A 126 -10.61 16.66 -11.86
N GLN A 127 -9.71 16.13 -12.70
CA GLN A 127 -9.69 14.71 -13.05
C GLN A 127 -9.31 13.85 -11.85
N ILE A 128 -8.31 14.28 -11.08
CA ILE A 128 -7.86 13.55 -9.88
C ILE A 128 -8.97 13.52 -8.83
N LEU A 129 -9.60 14.65 -8.52
CA LEU A 129 -10.70 14.69 -7.55
C LEU A 129 -11.88 13.82 -7.99
N ALA A 130 -12.32 13.96 -9.26
CA ALA A 130 -13.43 13.16 -9.79
C ALA A 130 -13.13 11.65 -9.75
N TRP A 131 -11.89 11.27 -10.05
CA TRP A 131 -11.44 9.89 -9.97
C TRP A 131 -11.40 9.37 -8.52
N GLN A 132 -10.79 10.13 -7.60
CA GLN A 132 -10.72 9.77 -6.17
C GLN A 132 -12.11 9.59 -5.55
N GLU A 133 -13.05 10.49 -5.87
CA GLU A 133 -14.43 10.44 -5.38
C GLU A 133 -15.27 9.30 -5.96
N GLU A 134 -14.93 8.82 -7.16
CA GLU A 134 -15.70 7.75 -7.79
C GLU A 134 -15.20 6.36 -7.39
N ILE A 135 -13.88 6.20 -7.18
CA ILE A 135 -13.29 4.89 -6.90
C ILE A 135 -13.00 4.67 -5.42
N GLY A 136 -12.61 5.72 -4.68
CA GLY A 136 -12.02 5.63 -3.34
C GLY A 136 -13.00 5.86 -2.21
N ASP A 137 -12.73 5.23 -1.07
CA ASP A 137 -13.48 5.42 0.17
C ASP A 137 -12.84 6.52 1.04
N VAL A 138 -11.52 6.62 0.97
CA VAL A 138 -10.69 7.65 1.61
C VAL A 138 -9.72 8.21 0.58
N ALA A 139 -9.66 9.52 0.44
CA ALA A 139 -8.79 10.22 -0.48
C ALA A 139 -7.77 11.07 0.27
N ILE A 140 -6.57 11.20 -0.29
CA ILE A 140 -5.52 12.10 0.19
C ILE A 140 -5.56 13.36 -0.65
N ALA A 141 -5.52 14.53 -0.01
CA ALA A 141 -5.51 15.82 -0.70
C ALA A 141 -4.26 15.98 -1.60
N MET A 142 -4.36 16.85 -2.60
CA MET A 142 -3.34 17.07 -3.63
C MET A 142 -2.19 17.94 -3.15
N ASP A 143 -1.33 17.38 -2.30
CA ASP A 143 -0.13 18.10 -1.87
C ASP A 143 0.97 18.06 -2.92
N VAL A 144 1.81 19.08 -2.90
CA VAL A 144 3.07 19.08 -3.61
C VAL A 144 4.19 18.80 -2.60
N PRO A 145 4.79 17.60 -2.62
CA PRO A 145 5.62 17.16 -1.51
C PRO A 145 6.88 17.99 -1.34
N THR A 146 7.28 18.26 -0.10
CA THR A 146 8.55 18.92 0.20
C THR A 146 9.77 18.15 -0.28
N GLY A 147 9.64 16.85 -0.58
CA GLY A 147 10.67 16.04 -1.24
C GLY A 147 11.05 16.52 -2.64
N CYS A 148 10.35 17.48 -3.23
CA CYS A 148 10.75 18.15 -4.46
C CYS A 148 11.93 19.13 -4.22
N VAL A 149 12.01 19.72 -3.03
CA VAL A 149 13.02 20.73 -2.69
C VAL A 149 14.42 20.11 -2.71
N GLY A 150 15.27 20.58 -3.62
CA GLY A 150 16.62 20.04 -3.82
C GLY A 150 16.67 18.69 -4.55
N SER A 151 15.54 18.23 -5.12
CA SER A 151 15.52 17.04 -5.97
C SER A 151 16.12 17.33 -7.34
N GLU A 152 17.04 16.48 -7.79
CA GLU A 152 17.60 16.56 -9.15
C GLU A 152 16.54 16.28 -10.23
N LYS A 153 15.46 15.59 -9.87
CA LYS A 153 14.37 15.20 -10.78
C LYS A 153 13.29 16.26 -10.87
N ALA A 154 12.92 16.86 -9.74
CA ALA A 154 11.82 17.82 -9.63
C ALA A 154 12.34 19.27 -9.62
N LYS A 155 13.00 19.69 -10.71
CA LYS A 155 13.68 21.00 -10.81
C LYS A 155 12.76 22.22 -10.80
N SER A 156 11.44 22.02 -10.81
CA SER A 156 10.43 23.09 -10.84
C SER A 156 10.00 23.59 -9.46
N ILE A 157 10.57 23.03 -8.38
CA ILE A 157 10.35 23.47 -7.00
C ILE A 157 11.68 23.54 -6.29
N GLU A 158 12.05 24.75 -5.86
CA GLU A 158 13.34 25.02 -5.25
C GLU A 158 13.21 25.29 -3.75
N THR A 159 12.02 25.69 -3.28
CA THR A 159 11.82 26.10 -1.89
C THR A 159 10.66 25.39 -1.19
N PHE A 160 10.73 25.37 0.13
CA PHE A 160 9.63 24.92 0.99
C PHE A 160 8.35 25.73 0.75
N ASP A 161 8.49 27.04 0.54
CA ASP A 161 7.36 27.98 0.40
C ASP A 161 6.63 27.73 -0.91
N GLU A 162 7.34 27.50 -2.02
CA GLU A 162 6.71 27.11 -3.29
C GLU A 162 5.92 25.81 -3.18
N ALA A 163 6.48 24.78 -2.53
CA ALA A 163 5.77 23.51 -2.31
C ALA A 163 4.51 23.71 -1.46
N LEU A 164 4.60 24.55 -0.42
CA LEU A 164 3.48 24.89 0.45
C LEU A 164 2.40 25.68 -0.30
N ASP A 165 2.77 26.69 -1.09
CA ASP A 165 1.83 27.51 -1.83
C ASP A 165 1.08 26.72 -2.91
N TRP A 166 1.78 25.86 -3.66
CA TRP A 166 1.11 24.95 -4.58
C TRP A 166 0.13 24.01 -3.87
N SER A 167 0.53 23.49 -2.71
CA SER A 167 -0.34 22.62 -1.90
C SER A 167 -1.57 23.37 -1.39
N LYS A 168 -1.41 24.59 -0.86
CA LYS A 168 -2.53 25.43 -0.40
C LYS A 168 -3.50 25.76 -1.53
N ASN A 169 -2.98 26.08 -2.72
CA ASN A 169 -3.81 26.34 -3.90
C ASN A 169 -4.63 25.10 -4.31
N ASN A 170 -4.02 23.91 -4.23
CA ASN A 170 -4.74 22.65 -4.48
C ASN A 170 -5.77 22.36 -3.38
N PHE A 171 -5.41 22.51 -2.10
CA PHE A 171 -6.29 22.26 -0.97
C PHE A 171 -7.50 23.18 -0.96
N GLU A 172 -7.30 24.48 -1.18
CA GLU A 172 -8.39 25.45 -1.29
C GLU A 172 -9.33 25.12 -2.46
N TRP A 173 -8.77 24.68 -3.59
CA TRP A 173 -9.60 24.24 -4.70
C TRP A 173 -10.37 22.95 -4.35
N GLN A 174 -9.72 21.94 -3.78
CA GLN A 174 -10.37 20.67 -3.44
C GLN A 174 -11.46 20.84 -2.39
N VAL A 175 -11.21 21.60 -1.31
CA VAL A 175 -12.21 21.84 -0.26
C VAL A 175 -13.44 22.58 -0.82
N LYS A 176 -13.27 23.44 -1.84
CA LYS A 176 -14.40 24.14 -2.49
C LYS A 176 -15.20 23.29 -3.48
N ASN A 177 -14.59 22.24 -4.04
CA ASN A 177 -15.16 21.50 -5.18
C ASN A 177 -15.48 20.02 -4.89
N ARG A 178 -15.10 19.49 -3.73
CA ARG A 178 -15.37 18.09 -3.36
C ARG A 178 -16.84 17.83 -3.03
N HIS A 179 -17.23 16.57 -3.08
CA HIS A 179 -18.47 16.00 -2.58
C HIS A 179 -18.20 15.17 -1.31
N PRO A 180 -18.44 15.70 -0.10
CA PRO A 180 -18.10 15.02 1.15
C PRO A 180 -18.78 13.66 1.35
N ALA A 181 -19.93 13.45 0.71
CA ALA A 181 -20.66 12.18 0.76
C ALA A 181 -20.03 11.06 -0.08
N LYS A 182 -19.13 11.38 -1.03
CA LYS A 182 -18.51 10.39 -1.91
C LYS A 182 -17.29 9.73 -1.27
N SER A 183 -16.41 10.52 -0.64
CA SER A 183 -15.23 9.99 0.03
C SER A 183 -14.77 10.89 1.16
N ARG A 184 -14.14 10.28 2.17
CA ARG A 184 -13.43 11.01 3.22
C ARG A 184 -12.17 11.64 2.62
N MET A 185 -11.85 12.90 2.93
CA MET A 185 -10.62 13.54 2.41
C MET A 185 -9.63 13.81 3.55
N LEU A 186 -8.38 13.36 3.43
CA LEU A 186 -7.31 13.59 4.39
C LEU A 186 -6.48 14.81 3.97
N ASN A 187 -6.34 15.79 4.87
CA ASN A 187 -5.40 16.90 4.70
C ASN A 187 -3.95 16.38 4.78
N VAL A 188 -3.00 17.01 4.11
CA VAL A 188 -1.60 16.55 4.13
C VAL A 188 -0.71 17.51 4.90
N VAL A 189 0.04 16.97 5.84
CA VAL A 189 1.16 17.68 6.48
C VAL A 189 2.48 17.15 5.93
N GLN A 190 3.24 18.04 5.29
CA GLN A 190 4.61 17.79 4.84
C GLN A 190 5.62 18.40 5.80
N GLY A 191 6.91 18.24 5.49
CA GLY A 191 7.97 18.93 6.23
C GLY A 191 9.35 18.67 5.66
N LEU A 192 10.27 19.59 5.95
CA LEU A 192 11.71 19.41 5.75
C LEU A 192 12.40 19.36 7.11
N SER A 193 13.47 18.56 7.19
CA SER A 193 14.40 18.59 8.31
C SER A 193 15.65 19.37 7.88
N VAL A 194 15.67 20.68 8.10
CA VAL A 194 16.85 21.52 7.80
C VAL A 194 17.31 22.25 9.06
N SER A 195 18.58 22.07 9.42
CA SER A 195 19.33 22.91 10.38
C SER A 195 18.58 23.24 11.69
N GLY A 196 17.92 22.25 12.30
CA GLY A 196 17.22 22.43 13.58
C GLY A 196 15.85 23.11 13.50
N LYS A 197 15.37 23.50 12.31
CA LYS A 197 14.01 23.98 12.09
C LYS A 197 13.18 22.86 11.46
N ASN A 198 12.21 22.36 12.21
CA ASN A 198 11.24 21.39 11.72
C ASN A 198 10.12 22.14 10.95
N GLY A 199 10.10 22.04 9.62
CA GLY A 199 9.08 22.67 8.79
C GLY A 199 7.66 22.12 8.98
N VAL A 200 7.50 21.01 9.72
CA VAL A 200 6.21 20.33 9.94
C VAL A 200 5.20 21.21 10.67
N MET A 201 5.60 21.90 11.75
CA MET A 201 4.67 22.77 12.49
C MET A 201 4.25 23.98 11.65
N ARG A 202 5.19 24.59 10.92
CA ARG A 202 4.87 25.68 9.99
C ARG A 202 3.90 25.21 8.91
N TRP A 203 4.14 24.06 8.30
CA TRP A 203 3.23 23.49 7.30
C TRP A 203 1.84 23.29 7.89
N TYR A 204 1.76 22.66 9.07
CA TYR A 204 0.50 22.41 9.76
C TYR A 204 -0.27 23.71 10.04
N ASP A 205 0.38 24.74 10.60
CA ASP A 205 -0.29 26.02 10.90
C ASP A 205 -0.87 26.69 9.65
N GLU A 206 -0.22 26.53 8.50
CA GLU A 206 -0.64 27.10 7.21
C GLU A 206 -1.78 26.34 6.53
N VAL A 207 -1.99 25.06 6.87
CA VAL A 207 -2.97 24.20 6.18
C VAL A 207 -4.10 23.72 7.08
N LYS A 208 -4.01 23.89 8.40
CA LYS A 208 -4.99 23.32 9.33
C LYS A 208 -6.40 23.89 9.19
N SER A 209 -6.52 25.12 8.69
CA SER A 209 -7.81 25.75 8.42
C SER A 209 -8.64 25.02 7.36
N PHE A 210 -8.02 24.25 6.45
CA PHE A 210 -8.76 23.40 5.49
C PHE A 210 -9.47 22.23 6.15
N SER A 211 -9.11 21.91 7.40
CA SER A 211 -9.75 20.86 8.19
C SER A 211 -10.74 21.42 9.23
N ASP A 212 -10.98 22.74 9.25
CA ASP A 212 -11.87 23.41 10.21
C ASP A 212 -13.31 23.49 9.68
N ARG A 213 -14.22 22.77 10.33
CA ARG A 213 -15.65 22.76 10.00
C ARG A 213 -16.35 24.08 10.24
N SER A 214 -15.84 24.94 11.13
CA SER A 214 -16.40 26.28 11.31
C SER A 214 -16.19 27.19 10.09
N ILE A 215 -15.18 26.87 9.27
CA ILE A 215 -14.86 27.59 8.03
C ILE A 215 -15.51 26.91 6.82
N TRP A 216 -15.36 25.58 6.69
CA TRP A 216 -15.73 24.86 5.47
C TRP A 216 -16.98 23.97 5.60
N GLY A 217 -17.63 23.93 6.76
CA GLY A 217 -18.76 23.03 6.99
C GLY A 217 -18.38 21.57 6.73
N ASP A 218 -19.27 20.82 6.07
CA ASP A 218 -19.02 19.42 5.70
C ASP A 218 -17.93 19.25 4.64
N ASN A 219 -17.54 20.32 3.94
CA ASN A 219 -16.46 20.24 2.98
C ASN A 219 -15.07 20.16 3.63
N ALA A 220 -14.93 20.56 4.90
CA ALA A 220 -13.66 20.48 5.62
C ALA A 220 -13.03 19.08 5.52
N PHE A 221 -11.70 19.02 5.41
CA PHE A 221 -11.01 17.74 5.41
C PHE A 221 -11.21 16.99 6.74
N ASP A 222 -11.26 15.66 6.65
CA ASP A 222 -11.82 14.73 7.62
C ASP A 222 -10.74 13.87 8.32
N GLY A 223 -9.49 14.28 8.22
CA GLY A 223 -8.35 13.57 8.79
C GLY A 223 -7.04 14.05 8.21
N TRP A 224 -5.98 13.29 8.44
CA TRP A 224 -4.62 13.73 8.17
C TRP A 224 -3.77 12.65 7.50
N SER A 225 -2.90 13.08 6.59
CA SER A 225 -1.85 12.29 5.98
C SER A 225 -0.51 12.95 6.25
N PHE A 226 0.45 12.19 6.76
CA PHE A 226 1.78 12.68 7.07
C PHE A 226 2.72 12.25 5.93
N GLY A 227 3.31 13.24 5.28
CA GLY A 227 4.31 13.09 4.21
C GLY A 227 5.66 13.66 4.63
N GLY A 228 6.69 13.41 3.82
CA GLY A 228 8.01 14.03 4.03
C GLY A 228 8.57 13.71 5.42
N PHE A 229 9.03 14.74 6.14
CA PHE A 229 9.54 14.60 7.51
C PHE A 229 8.43 14.42 8.57
N ALA A 230 7.16 14.78 8.28
CA ALA A 230 6.05 14.58 9.22
C ALA A 230 5.81 13.10 9.55
N ARG A 231 6.29 12.20 8.69
CA ARG A 231 6.26 10.74 8.90
C ARG A 231 7.20 10.25 9.98
N ASP A 232 8.25 11.02 10.27
CA ASP A 232 9.17 10.65 11.33
C ASP A 232 8.49 10.83 12.68
N THR A 233 8.53 9.80 13.51
CA THR A 233 7.86 9.79 14.82
C THR A 233 8.32 10.91 15.74
N LYS A 234 9.56 11.42 15.62
CA LYS A 234 10.01 12.60 16.38
C LYS A 234 9.29 13.88 15.97
N ALA A 235 8.84 13.98 14.72
CA ALA A 235 8.02 15.09 14.24
C ALA A 235 6.52 14.83 14.44
N ALA A 236 6.07 13.59 14.22
CA ALA A 236 4.67 13.20 14.29
C ALA A 236 4.10 13.33 15.71
N LEU A 237 4.85 12.95 16.76
CA LEU A 237 4.34 13.01 18.14
C LEU A 237 4.02 14.44 18.60
N PRO A 238 4.92 15.44 18.48
CA PRO A 238 4.57 16.83 18.76
C PRO A 238 3.43 17.34 17.88
N LEU A 239 3.39 16.97 16.60
CA LEU A 239 2.31 17.39 15.70
C LEU A 239 0.94 16.87 16.16
N ILE A 240 0.85 15.58 16.50
CA ILE A 240 -0.38 14.98 17.04
C ILE A 240 -0.79 15.65 18.35
N SER A 241 0.17 15.92 19.24
CA SER A 241 -0.09 16.69 20.47
C SER A 241 -0.68 18.07 20.16
N ARG A 242 -0.12 18.77 19.17
CA ARG A 242 -0.63 20.07 18.75
C ARG A 242 -2.04 19.97 18.17
N MET A 243 -2.33 18.94 17.38
CA MET A 243 -3.67 18.71 16.84
C MET A 243 -4.71 18.41 17.94
N LEU A 244 -4.32 17.73 19.02
CA LEU A 244 -5.16 17.54 20.21
C LEU A 244 -5.42 18.87 20.92
N GLN A 245 -4.39 19.69 21.12
CA GLN A 245 -4.49 21.02 21.76
C GLN A 245 -5.35 22.00 20.94
N ASP A 246 -5.21 21.99 19.62
CA ASP A 246 -5.99 22.81 18.69
C ASP A 246 -7.46 22.30 18.57
N GLY A 247 -7.79 21.15 19.16
CA GLY A 247 -9.14 20.56 19.14
C GLY A 247 -9.52 19.86 17.82
N LEU A 248 -8.62 19.85 16.84
CA LEU A 248 -8.81 19.18 15.54
C LEU A 248 -8.81 17.66 15.70
N LEU A 249 -8.00 17.11 16.59
CA LEU A 249 -8.16 15.74 17.10
C LEU A 249 -8.89 15.82 18.44
N SER A 250 -10.20 15.59 18.45
CA SER A 250 -10.98 15.58 19.68
C SER A 250 -12.18 14.67 19.56
N LYS A 251 -12.80 14.29 20.68
CA LYS A 251 -14.02 13.46 20.68
C LYS A 251 -15.14 14.03 19.80
N ASN A 252 -15.18 15.34 19.58
CA ASN A 252 -16.22 15.99 18.78
C ASN A 252 -15.78 16.35 17.35
N SER A 253 -14.52 16.11 16.97
CA SER A 253 -14.07 16.37 15.60
C SER A 253 -14.47 15.26 14.63
N ASN A 254 -14.46 15.55 13.33
CA ASN A 254 -14.60 14.56 12.26
C ASN A 254 -13.26 13.87 11.91
N HIS A 255 -12.15 14.25 12.54
CA HIS A 255 -10.82 13.77 12.19
C HIS A 255 -10.58 12.42 12.86
N ARG A 256 -10.93 11.35 12.15
CA ARG A 256 -10.88 9.97 12.66
C ARG A 256 -9.79 9.11 12.04
N TRP A 257 -8.92 9.71 11.22
CA TRP A 257 -7.94 8.98 10.44
C TRP A 257 -6.63 9.74 10.37
N ILE A 258 -5.52 9.07 10.70
CA ILE A 258 -4.16 9.50 10.39
C ILE A 258 -3.50 8.46 9.48
N HIS A 259 -2.95 8.90 8.35
CA HIS A 259 -2.26 8.05 7.39
C HIS A 259 -0.78 8.44 7.30
N PHE A 260 0.13 7.48 7.39
CA PHE A 260 1.57 7.70 7.21
C PHE A 260 2.01 7.18 5.84
N LEU A 261 2.39 8.09 4.95
CA LEU A 261 2.72 7.76 3.55
C LEU A 261 4.02 6.95 3.43
N GLY A 262 4.07 5.88 2.64
CA GLY A 262 5.29 5.16 2.25
C GLY A 262 6.14 4.62 3.41
N VAL A 263 5.52 3.86 4.31
CA VAL A 263 6.17 3.23 5.46
C VAL A 263 6.24 1.71 5.29
N THR A 264 7.45 1.17 5.34
CA THR A 264 7.72 -0.18 4.85
C THR A 264 8.27 -1.15 5.90
N SER A 265 8.47 -0.71 7.14
CA SER A 265 9.08 -1.51 8.22
C SER A 265 8.08 -1.92 9.31
N TYR A 266 8.23 -3.13 9.85
CA TYR A 266 7.35 -3.65 10.90
C TYR A 266 7.54 -2.91 12.24
N GLU A 267 8.72 -2.32 12.51
CA GLU A 267 8.96 -1.48 13.69
C GLU A 267 8.10 -0.22 13.66
N ARG A 268 7.97 0.39 12.47
CA ARG A 268 7.08 1.54 12.28
C ARG A 268 5.62 1.14 12.44
N VAL A 269 5.20 -0.02 11.91
CA VAL A 269 3.83 -0.53 12.11
C VAL A 269 3.53 -0.84 13.58
N ALA A 270 4.50 -1.39 14.33
CA ALA A 270 4.37 -1.56 15.77
C ALA A 270 4.20 -0.22 16.49
N THR A 271 5.01 0.77 16.12
CA THR A 271 4.91 2.13 16.65
C THR A 271 3.55 2.76 16.38
N PHE A 272 3.04 2.66 15.15
CA PHE A 272 1.72 3.18 14.78
C PHE A 272 0.59 2.43 15.48
N THR A 273 0.74 1.12 15.71
CA THR A 273 -0.21 0.33 16.49
C THR A 273 -0.29 0.82 17.94
N LEU A 274 0.85 1.02 18.59
CA LEU A 274 0.89 1.57 19.96
C LEU A 274 0.26 2.97 20.02
N LEU A 275 0.55 3.81 19.02
CA LEU A 275 -0.05 5.15 18.90
C LEU A 275 -1.55 5.11 18.68
N GLN A 276 -2.06 4.22 17.83
CA GLN A 276 -3.50 4.05 17.59
C GLN A 276 -4.19 3.68 18.90
N ARG A 277 -3.69 2.67 19.61
CA ARG A 277 -4.25 2.24 20.90
C ARG A 277 -4.26 3.38 21.93
N ALA A 278 -3.18 4.17 22.00
CA ALA A 278 -3.12 5.33 22.87
C ALA A 278 -4.12 6.43 22.47
N LEU A 279 -4.23 6.74 21.17
CA LEU A 279 -5.15 7.77 20.69
C LEU A 279 -6.61 7.38 20.83
N ARG A 280 -6.97 6.10 20.62
CA ARG A 280 -8.32 5.59 20.90
C ARG A 280 -8.72 5.86 22.36
N LYS A 281 -7.80 5.62 23.32
CA LYS A 281 -7.99 5.95 24.75
C LYS A 281 -8.05 7.45 25.03
N VAL A 282 -7.22 8.27 24.36
CA VAL A 282 -7.21 9.74 24.54
C VAL A 282 -8.49 10.36 24.00
N LEU A 283 -8.96 9.92 22.83
CA LEU A 283 -10.12 10.45 22.13
C LEU A 283 -11.44 9.83 22.61
N ALA A 284 -11.37 8.71 23.35
CA ALA A 284 -12.52 7.86 23.69
C ALA A 284 -13.29 7.44 22.42
N ASP A 285 -12.56 6.96 21.42
CA ASP A 285 -13.08 6.53 20.12
C ASP A 285 -12.33 5.30 19.61
N ASP A 286 -12.96 4.13 19.71
CA ASP A 286 -12.40 2.86 19.27
C ASP A 286 -12.34 2.72 17.74
N GLN A 287 -13.02 3.60 16.99
CA GLN A 287 -13.01 3.62 15.53
C GLN A 287 -11.90 4.50 14.95
N PHE A 288 -11.11 5.19 15.79
CA PHE A 288 -9.98 5.97 15.30
C PHE A 288 -8.94 5.06 14.61
N THR A 289 -8.52 5.46 13.41
CA THR A 289 -7.63 4.68 12.55
C THR A 289 -6.30 5.39 12.37
N ILE A 290 -5.21 4.67 12.63
CA ILE A 290 -3.90 4.96 12.06
C ILE A 290 -3.63 3.95 10.96
N SER A 291 -3.18 4.44 9.81
CA SER A 291 -2.81 3.59 8.68
C SER A 291 -1.45 3.98 8.11
N CYS A 292 -0.89 3.09 7.31
CA CYS A 292 0.29 3.37 6.49
C CYS A 292 0.26 2.53 5.22
N ASP A 293 0.99 2.94 4.18
CA ASP A 293 1.10 2.18 2.94
C ASP A 293 2.54 1.76 2.62
N SER A 294 2.64 0.73 1.79
CA SER A 294 3.91 0.25 1.25
C SER A 294 3.75 -0.25 -0.17
N SER A 295 4.52 0.35 -1.10
CA SER A 295 4.65 -0.16 -2.47
C SER A 295 5.70 -1.26 -2.60
N ASN A 296 6.51 -1.54 -1.56
CA ASN A 296 7.64 -2.47 -1.68
C ASN A 296 7.19 -3.86 -2.11
N ALA A 297 6.02 -4.30 -1.66
CA ALA A 297 5.49 -5.61 -2.00
C ALA A 297 5.23 -5.78 -3.52
N THR A 298 4.81 -4.73 -4.22
CA THR A 298 4.48 -4.78 -5.66
C THR A 298 5.64 -4.25 -6.52
N PHE A 299 6.19 -3.10 -6.15
CA PHE A 299 7.22 -2.38 -6.91
C PHE A 299 8.56 -3.13 -6.99
N ALA A 300 8.96 -3.82 -5.92
CA ALA A 300 10.24 -4.52 -5.88
C ALA A 300 10.30 -5.69 -6.88
N VAL A 301 9.15 -6.29 -7.22
CA VAL A 301 9.07 -7.36 -8.22
C VAL A 301 9.44 -6.83 -9.60
N GLY A 302 8.81 -5.75 -10.03
CA GLY A 302 9.04 -5.14 -11.34
C GLY A 302 10.41 -4.47 -11.49
N LYS A 303 10.86 -3.73 -10.46
CA LYS A 303 12.09 -2.92 -10.54
C LYS A 303 13.35 -3.66 -10.10
N ALA A 304 13.29 -4.37 -8.98
CA ALA A 304 14.45 -5.01 -8.37
C ALA A 304 14.54 -6.51 -8.66
N GLY A 305 13.49 -7.08 -9.28
CA GLY A 305 13.35 -8.52 -9.46
C GLY A 305 13.37 -9.24 -8.12
N THR A 306 12.69 -8.71 -7.10
CA THR A 306 12.64 -9.33 -5.76
C THR A 306 11.23 -9.37 -5.20
N TYR A 307 10.92 -10.39 -4.40
CA TYR A 307 9.61 -10.61 -3.77
C TYR A 307 9.76 -11.12 -2.33
N TYR A 308 8.73 -10.91 -1.50
CA TYR A 308 8.68 -11.47 -0.14
C TYR A 308 8.26 -12.95 -0.17
N THR A 309 8.96 -13.79 0.59
CA THR A 309 8.63 -15.22 0.77
C THR A 309 9.28 -15.77 2.04
N ASP A 310 8.92 -16.98 2.44
CA ASP A 310 9.53 -17.66 3.58
C ASP A 310 11.02 -17.94 3.37
N ALA A 311 11.76 -17.93 4.46
CA ALA A 311 13.18 -18.25 4.56
C ALA A 311 13.43 -18.90 5.92
N ARG A 312 13.52 -20.25 5.94
CA ARG A 312 13.71 -21.14 7.13
C ARG A 312 12.86 -20.79 8.36
N ASP A 313 13.20 -19.72 9.08
CA ASP A 313 12.62 -19.26 10.33
C ASP A 313 11.90 -17.89 10.25
N LYS A 314 11.93 -17.22 9.10
CA LYS A 314 11.37 -15.87 8.91
C LYS A 314 10.84 -15.64 7.49
N ILE A 315 10.22 -14.48 7.26
CA ILE A 315 9.92 -13.98 5.92
C ILE A 315 11.03 -13.01 5.51
N ALA A 316 11.52 -13.15 4.29
CA ALA A 316 12.59 -12.33 3.72
C ALA A 316 12.34 -12.02 2.24
N THR A 317 13.13 -11.11 1.68
CA THR A 317 13.11 -10.87 0.23
C THR A 317 14.03 -11.86 -0.49
N ARG A 318 13.55 -12.41 -1.60
CA ARG A 318 14.32 -13.26 -2.52
C ARG A 318 14.30 -12.68 -3.93
N LYS A 319 15.27 -13.06 -4.76
CA LYS A 319 15.28 -12.73 -6.19
C LYS A 319 14.23 -13.55 -6.93
N VAL A 320 13.51 -12.91 -7.85
CA VAL A 320 12.70 -13.54 -8.88
C VAL A 320 13.59 -14.45 -9.71
N LEU A 321 13.05 -15.58 -10.16
CA LEU A 321 13.84 -16.60 -10.82
C LEU A 321 14.16 -16.26 -12.27
N THR A 322 15.38 -16.63 -12.67
CA THR A 322 15.80 -16.72 -14.07
C THR A 322 15.96 -18.19 -14.45
N ALA A 323 15.83 -18.53 -15.73
CA ALA A 323 15.93 -19.89 -16.30
C ALA A 323 17.08 -20.73 -15.72
N ARG A 324 18.19 -20.05 -15.36
CA ARG A 324 19.43 -20.68 -14.90
C ARG A 324 19.27 -21.50 -13.63
N TRP A 325 18.33 -21.16 -12.75
CA TRP A 325 17.98 -21.99 -11.59
C TRP A 325 17.32 -23.32 -11.98
N PHE A 326 16.74 -23.36 -13.17
CA PHE A 326 16.13 -24.54 -13.78
C PHE A 326 17.06 -25.19 -14.81
N GLN A 327 18.38 -25.03 -14.69
CA GLN A 327 19.29 -25.83 -15.51
C GLN A 327 19.11 -27.33 -15.18
N PRO A 328 18.71 -28.15 -16.15
CA PRO A 328 18.53 -29.59 -15.98
C PRO A 328 19.82 -30.17 -15.41
N THR A 329 19.72 -30.99 -14.36
CA THR A 329 20.86 -31.82 -13.94
C THR A 329 21.34 -32.70 -15.10
N CYS A 330 20.46 -32.97 -16.07
CA CYS A 330 20.75 -33.67 -17.33
C CYS A 330 21.27 -32.77 -18.48
N GLY A 331 21.39 -31.45 -18.31
CA GLY A 331 21.89 -30.50 -19.32
C GLY A 331 20.98 -30.23 -20.55
N LYS A 332 19.75 -30.75 -20.62
CA LYS A 332 18.82 -30.61 -21.77
C LYS A 332 17.68 -29.61 -21.56
N ASP A 333 17.47 -28.64 -22.45
CA ASP A 333 16.40 -27.62 -22.34
C ASP A 333 15.02 -28.21 -21.95
N CYS A 334 14.50 -27.81 -20.79
CA CYS A 334 13.25 -28.33 -20.23
C CYS A 334 12.02 -27.94 -21.06
N ARG A 335 12.07 -26.83 -21.83
CA ARG A 335 10.93 -26.41 -22.68
C ARG A 335 10.59 -27.43 -23.76
N THR A 336 11.60 -28.17 -24.23
CA THR A 336 11.47 -29.10 -25.35
C THR A 336 11.51 -30.55 -24.90
N ASN A 337 12.15 -30.85 -23.75
CA ASN A 337 12.37 -32.23 -23.30
C ASN A 337 11.48 -32.66 -22.13
N CYS A 338 10.86 -31.72 -21.41
CA CYS A 338 9.95 -32.05 -20.31
C CYS A 338 8.55 -32.37 -20.87
N SER A 339 8.22 -33.66 -20.94
CA SER A 339 6.88 -34.15 -21.25
C SER A 339 6.51 -35.28 -20.29
N GLU A 340 5.21 -35.49 -20.07
CA GLU A 340 4.70 -36.62 -19.29
C GLU A 340 5.16 -37.98 -19.85
N SER A 341 5.47 -38.02 -21.15
CA SER A 341 5.96 -39.21 -21.86
C SER A 341 7.48 -39.44 -21.75
N ASN A 342 8.25 -38.53 -21.14
CA ASN A 342 9.70 -38.67 -21.00
C ASN A 342 10.09 -39.16 -19.58
N PRO A 343 10.36 -40.46 -19.39
CA PRO A 343 10.63 -41.04 -18.07
C PRO A 343 11.93 -40.53 -17.42
N LEU A 344 12.85 -39.94 -18.21
CA LEU A 344 14.09 -39.34 -17.71
C LEU A 344 13.89 -37.96 -17.10
N CYS A 345 12.74 -37.32 -17.34
CA CYS A 345 12.43 -35.99 -16.81
C CYS A 345 11.66 -36.03 -15.49
N GLY A 346 10.97 -37.13 -15.18
CA GLY A 346 10.14 -37.26 -13.97
C GLY A 346 10.88 -36.92 -12.67
N PRO A 347 12.04 -37.53 -12.36
CA PRO A 347 12.79 -37.22 -11.14
C PRO A 347 13.27 -35.77 -11.06
N CYS A 348 13.77 -35.21 -12.17
CA CYS A 348 14.22 -33.81 -12.24
C CYS A 348 13.05 -32.84 -12.03
N LEU A 349 11.87 -33.16 -12.57
CA LEU A 349 10.66 -32.37 -12.44
C LEU A 349 10.15 -32.40 -10.99
N THR A 350 10.13 -33.58 -10.38
CA THR A 350 9.75 -33.75 -8.96
C THR A 350 10.64 -32.95 -8.02
N ASP A 351 11.97 -33.06 -8.14
CA ASP A 351 12.91 -32.29 -7.31
C ASP A 351 12.74 -30.78 -7.48
N ARG A 352 12.39 -30.32 -8.69
CA ARG A 352 12.12 -28.90 -8.98
C ARG A 352 10.82 -28.42 -8.39
N ILE A 353 9.77 -29.22 -8.49
CA ILE A 353 8.49 -28.91 -7.86
C ILE A 353 8.70 -28.78 -6.35
N TYR A 354 9.45 -29.69 -5.71
CA TYR A 354 9.79 -29.57 -4.30
C TYR A 354 10.57 -28.29 -3.97
N GLN A 355 11.62 -27.97 -4.73
CA GLN A 355 12.38 -26.73 -4.53
C GLN A 355 11.51 -25.48 -4.74
N MET A 356 10.60 -25.49 -5.71
CA MET A 356 9.67 -24.39 -5.96
C MET A 356 8.67 -24.22 -4.82
N ILE A 357 8.10 -25.32 -4.33
CA ILE A 357 7.20 -25.32 -3.16
C ILE A 357 7.92 -24.74 -1.94
N GLU A 358 9.17 -25.13 -1.70
CA GLU A 358 9.99 -24.56 -0.62
C GLU A 358 10.29 -23.06 -0.84
N MET A 359 10.39 -22.60 -2.08
CA MET A 359 10.77 -21.23 -2.43
C MET A 359 9.63 -20.23 -2.35
N PHE A 360 8.43 -20.59 -2.80
CA PHE A 360 7.22 -19.78 -2.62
C PHE A 360 6.62 -19.92 -1.22
N GLY A 361 7.20 -20.83 -0.43
CA GLY A 361 6.93 -21.01 0.98
C GLY A 361 5.45 -21.30 1.22
N THR A 362 4.90 -20.63 2.22
CA THR A 362 3.53 -20.81 2.67
C THR A 362 2.58 -19.79 2.06
N SER A 363 2.92 -19.16 0.93
CA SER A 363 1.98 -18.29 0.22
C SER A 363 0.78 -19.10 -0.28
N THR A 364 -0.39 -18.46 -0.28
CA THR A 364 -1.65 -19.12 -0.64
C THR A 364 -1.61 -19.65 -2.07
N LEU A 365 -1.00 -18.89 -3.00
CA LEU A 365 -0.85 -19.31 -4.39
C LEU A 365 -0.13 -20.67 -4.52
N ASN A 366 0.83 -20.97 -3.63
CA ASN A 366 1.58 -22.22 -3.67
C ASN A 366 0.68 -23.46 -3.47
N PHE A 367 -0.39 -23.33 -2.68
CA PHE A 367 -1.35 -24.42 -2.44
C PHE A 367 -2.36 -24.62 -3.56
N HIS A 368 -2.41 -23.70 -4.53
CA HIS A 368 -3.33 -23.73 -5.67
C HIS A 368 -2.60 -23.82 -7.02
N MET A 369 -1.28 -24.01 -7.00
CA MET A 369 -0.44 -23.97 -8.20
C MET A 369 -0.53 -25.29 -8.97
N SER A 370 -1.00 -25.23 -10.22
CA SER A 370 -0.86 -26.33 -11.17
C SER A 370 0.58 -26.45 -11.68
N LEU A 371 0.93 -27.60 -12.25
CA LEU A 371 2.24 -27.79 -12.89
C LEU A 371 2.44 -26.82 -14.08
N ASP A 372 1.38 -26.49 -14.80
CA ASP A 372 1.45 -25.52 -15.89
C ASP A 372 1.71 -24.09 -15.38
N MET A 373 1.18 -23.75 -14.20
CA MET A 373 1.42 -22.46 -13.57
C MET A 373 2.89 -22.28 -13.20
N VAL A 374 3.53 -23.36 -12.75
CA VAL A 374 4.97 -23.38 -12.46
C VAL A 374 5.79 -22.88 -13.65
N PHE A 375 5.44 -23.27 -14.88
CA PHE A 375 6.16 -22.85 -16.08
C PHE A 375 6.01 -21.36 -16.39
N GLU A 376 4.90 -20.72 -16.00
CA GLU A 376 4.70 -19.27 -16.13
C GLU A 376 5.53 -18.44 -15.14
N LEU A 377 5.96 -19.06 -14.03
CA LEU A 377 6.77 -18.41 -13.00
C LEU A 377 8.26 -18.41 -13.31
N VAL A 378 8.67 -19.08 -14.39
CA VAL A 378 10.06 -19.22 -14.79
C VAL A 378 10.28 -18.51 -16.10
N ASN A 379 11.22 -17.58 -16.14
CA ASN A 379 11.67 -17.02 -17.41
C ASN A 379 12.64 -18.01 -18.06
N PHE A 380 12.25 -18.69 -19.15
CA PHE A 380 13.09 -19.64 -19.89
C PHE A 380 13.90 -19.05 -21.05
N ASP A 381 13.76 -17.76 -21.34
CA ASP A 381 14.30 -17.17 -22.56
C ASP A 381 15.68 -16.52 -22.31
N ASP A 382 16.72 -17.05 -22.96
CA ASP A 382 18.08 -16.50 -22.96
C ASP A 382 18.19 -15.21 -23.80
N ASN A 383 17.21 -14.95 -24.69
CA ASN A 383 17.21 -13.81 -25.61
C ASN A 383 16.23 -12.68 -25.22
N SER A 384 15.27 -12.96 -24.34
CA SER A 384 14.56 -11.89 -23.63
C SER A 384 15.45 -11.39 -22.50
N SER A 385 15.41 -10.10 -22.20
CA SER A 385 16.28 -9.45 -21.20
C SER A 385 16.03 -9.87 -19.73
N GLY A 386 15.62 -11.11 -19.46
CA GLY A 386 15.35 -11.59 -18.11
C GLY A 386 13.91 -11.34 -17.64
N ARG A 387 12.96 -10.99 -18.52
CA ARG A 387 11.60 -10.54 -18.13
C ARG A 387 10.62 -11.70 -17.94
N LEU A 388 9.80 -11.63 -16.89
CA LEU A 388 8.73 -12.61 -16.63
C LEU A 388 7.57 -12.46 -17.63
N SER A 389 6.78 -13.51 -17.81
CA SER A 389 5.47 -13.41 -18.48
C SER A 389 4.53 -12.50 -17.68
N PRO A 390 3.47 -11.96 -18.30
CA PRO A 390 2.42 -11.23 -17.58
C PRO A 390 1.87 -11.98 -16.36
N VAL A 391 1.61 -13.29 -16.51
CA VAL A 391 1.13 -14.16 -15.42
C VAL A 391 2.22 -14.36 -14.37
N GLY A 392 3.48 -14.50 -14.77
CA GLY A 392 4.62 -14.52 -13.85
C GLY A 392 4.68 -13.26 -12.99
N TYR A 393 4.65 -12.07 -13.61
CA TYR A 393 4.66 -10.79 -12.87
C TYR A 393 3.47 -10.66 -11.91
N LEU A 394 2.26 -10.98 -12.38
CA LEU A 394 1.04 -11.01 -11.55
C LEU A 394 1.24 -11.87 -10.31
N SER A 395 1.75 -13.09 -10.49
CA SER A 395 1.91 -14.08 -9.44
C SER A 395 2.95 -13.70 -8.40
N TYR A 396 4.12 -13.22 -8.84
CA TYR A 396 5.15 -12.75 -7.91
C TYR A 396 4.67 -11.54 -7.11
N MET A 397 3.95 -10.60 -7.73
CA MET A 397 3.36 -9.47 -7.00
C MET A 397 2.30 -9.94 -5.99
N PHE A 398 1.45 -10.89 -6.37
CA PHE A 398 0.43 -11.47 -5.49
C PHE A 398 1.05 -12.14 -4.25
N ILE A 399 2.01 -13.05 -4.46
CA ILE A 399 2.77 -13.73 -3.38
C ILE A 399 3.44 -12.69 -2.48
N SER A 400 4.10 -11.71 -3.09
CA SER A 400 4.86 -10.69 -2.36
C SER A 400 3.96 -9.84 -1.46
N MET A 401 2.75 -9.49 -1.89
CA MET A 401 1.77 -8.75 -1.08
C MET A 401 1.29 -9.54 0.13
N GLU A 402 0.92 -10.80 -0.08
CA GLU A 402 0.50 -11.69 1.00
C GLU A 402 1.60 -11.85 2.04
N MET A 403 2.80 -12.22 1.58
CA MET A 403 3.94 -12.50 2.46
C MET A 403 4.42 -11.23 3.17
N PHE A 404 4.34 -10.07 2.53
CA PHE A 404 4.61 -8.79 3.18
C PHE A 404 3.63 -8.51 4.32
N LEU A 405 2.32 -8.67 4.11
CA LEU A 405 1.31 -8.48 5.16
C LEU A 405 1.57 -9.41 6.36
N ARG A 406 1.80 -10.70 6.09
CA ARG A 406 2.15 -11.70 7.10
C ARG A 406 3.40 -11.34 7.88
N HIS A 407 4.44 -10.90 7.18
CA HIS A 407 5.69 -10.48 7.79
C HIS A 407 5.48 -9.29 8.71
N VAL A 408 4.84 -8.24 8.19
CA VAL A 408 4.70 -6.98 8.90
C VAL A 408 3.84 -7.14 10.14
N TYR A 409 2.66 -7.76 10.03
CA TYR A 409 1.77 -7.94 11.17
C TYR A 409 2.35 -8.87 12.23
N ARG A 410 2.97 -9.99 11.84
CA ARG A 410 3.57 -10.93 12.81
C ARG A 410 4.67 -10.24 13.61
N ARG A 411 5.62 -9.60 12.91
CA ARG A 411 6.78 -8.96 13.55
C ARG A 411 6.37 -7.71 14.33
N SER A 412 5.39 -6.94 13.85
CA SER A 412 4.88 -5.81 14.61
C SER A 412 4.19 -6.26 15.89
N ASN A 413 3.40 -7.33 15.85
CA ASN A 413 2.68 -7.84 17.02
C ASN A 413 3.62 -8.34 18.11
N GLU A 414 4.74 -9.00 17.76
CA GLU A 414 5.79 -9.39 18.70
C GLU A 414 6.37 -8.18 19.44
N ILE A 415 6.64 -7.08 18.72
CA ILE A 415 7.12 -5.82 19.30
C ILE A 415 6.06 -5.15 20.18
N VAL A 416 4.82 -5.09 19.71
CA VAL A 416 3.69 -4.49 20.43
C VAL A 416 3.46 -5.22 21.75
N ALA A 417 3.49 -6.55 21.76
CA ALA A 417 3.36 -7.36 22.98
C ALA A 417 4.50 -7.07 23.97
N ALA A 418 5.74 -6.98 23.49
CA ALA A 418 6.89 -6.64 24.34
C ALA A 418 6.87 -5.20 24.88
N LYS A 419 6.06 -4.31 24.29
CA LYS A 419 6.00 -2.87 24.61
C LYS A 419 4.60 -2.40 24.99
N GLU A 420 3.71 -3.29 25.42
CA GLU A 420 2.30 -2.95 25.69
C GLU A 420 2.14 -1.81 26.72
N GLY A 421 3.02 -1.76 27.73
CA GLY A 421 3.07 -0.69 28.73
C GLY A 421 3.37 0.71 28.16
N LEU A 422 3.83 0.83 26.90
CA LEU A 422 4.00 2.13 26.25
C LEU A 422 2.67 2.80 25.92
N VAL A 423 1.56 2.05 25.81
CA VAL A 423 0.24 2.63 25.52
C VAL A 423 -0.15 3.60 26.63
N ASP A 424 -0.07 3.19 27.89
CA ASP A 424 -0.46 4.05 29.01
C ASP A 424 0.52 5.20 29.23
N GLN A 425 1.81 5.01 28.91
CA GLN A 425 2.79 6.10 28.91
C GLN A 425 2.47 7.16 27.85
N LEU A 426 2.10 6.73 26.63
CA LEU A 426 1.67 7.64 25.57
C LEU A 426 0.39 8.40 25.97
N VAL A 427 -0.59 7.70 26.54
CA VAL A 427 -1.83 8.33 27.04
C VAL A 427 -1.52 9.39 28.10
N ALA A 428 -0.68 9.07 29.09
CA ALA A 428 -0.27 10.00 30.13
C ALA A 428 0.50 11.19 29.56
N ALA A 429 1.38 10.97 28.59
CA ALA A 429 2.15 12.03 27.94
C ALA A 429 1.25 12.99 27.14
N PHE A 430 0.33 12.46 26.32
CA PHE A 430 -0.63 13.28 25.57
C PHE A 430 -1.57 14.09 26.47
N LYS A 431 -1.88 13.59 27.67
CA LYS A 431 -2.73 14.29 28.66
C LYS A 431 -1.95 15.17 29.64
N SER A 432 -0.61 15.19 29.57
CA SER A 432 0.20 15.97 30.51
C SER A 432 0.08 17.48 30.26
N GLU A 433 0.45 18.28 31.26
CA GLU A 433 0.58 19.74 31.12
C GLU A 433 1.75 20.15 30.20
N THR A 434 2.73 19.25 29.97
CA THR A 434 3.89 19.50 29.11
C THR A 434 4.10 18.35 28.11
N PRO A 435 3.16 18.12 27.17
CA PRO A 435 3.18 16.95 26.29
C PRO A 435 4.47 16.79 25.50
N GLU A 436 5.07 17.88 25.02
CA GLU A 436 6.29 17.84 24.21
C GLU A 436 7.46 17.23 25.01
N SER A 437 7.61 17.63 26.28
CA SER A 437 8.64 17.09 27.17
C SER A 437 8.37 15.64 27.56
N ALA A 438 7.10 15.30 27.82
CA ALA A 438 6.70 13.95 28.17
C ALA A 438 6.90 12.97 27.00
N LEU A 439 6.45 13.33 25.80
CA LEU A 439 6.59 12.54 24.58
C LEU A 439 8.06 12.35 24.18
N ALA A 440 8.92 13.34 24.37
CA ALA A 440 10.35 13.25 24.06
C ALA A 440 11.10 12.16 24.86
N LYS A 441 10.54 11.74 26.01
CA LYS A 441 11.11 10.69 26.87
C LYS A 441 10.71 9.28 26.43
N ILE A 442 9.69 9.15 25.58
CA ILE A 442 9.15 7.85 25.16
C ILE A 442 9.99 7.29 24.01
N LYS A 443 10.53 6.09 24.22
CA LYS A 443 11.28 5.35 23.19
C LYS A 443 10.37 4.35 22.49
N LEU A 444 9.92 4.73 21.30
CA LEU A 444 9.14 3.88 20.41
C LEU A 444 10.00 2.72 19.84
N ALA A 445 9.38 1.88 19.01
CA ALA A 445 10.04 0.69 18.44
C ALA A 445 11.05 1.02 17.35
#